data_AF-A0A2M6W1D3-F1
#
_entry.id   AF-A0A2M6W1D3-F1
#
_cell.length_a   1.000
_cell.length_b   1.000
_cell.length_c   1.000
_cell.angle_alpha   90.00
_cell.angle_beta   90.00
_cell.angle_gamma   90.00
#
_symmetry.space_group_name_H-M   'P 1'
#
loop_
_entity.id
_entity.type
_entity.pdbx_description
1 polymer ?
#
loop_
_entity_poly.entity_id
_entity_poly.type
_entity_poly.pdbx_seq_one_letter_code
_entity_poly.pdbx_strand_id
1 'polypeptide(L)' 'MVNRYVRLFLSYVLPFGAGFVGSFFTAPKIKTWYTTLDKPSLSPPDWVFAPVWTGIYILMGTALYRIWRLAHYR' A
#
# COMPACT_ATOMS: atom_id res chain seq x y z
N MET A 1 17.10 21.92 -4.16
CA MET A 1 17.39 20.48 -4.41
C MET A 1 16.82 19.66 -3.26
N VAL A 2 15.84 18.77 -3.50
CA VAL A 2 15.26 17.95 -2.41
C VAL A 2 16.28 16.88 -1.99
N ASN A 3 16.56 16.79 -0.70
CA ASN A 3 17.50 15.81 -0.15
C ASN A 3 17.10 14.37 -0.54
N ARG A 4 18.07 13.53 -0.91
CA ARG A 4 17.85 12.11 -1.26
C ARG A 4 17.09 11.34 -0.19
N TYR A 5 17.34 11.63 1.08
CA TYR A 5 16.66 10.99 2.21
C TYR A 5 15.20 11.41 2.30
N VAL A 6 14.90 12.68 2.02
CA VAL A 6 13.53 13.20 1.96
C VAL A 6 12.77 12.55 0.81
N ARG A 7 13.38 12.42 -0.38
CA ARG A 7 12.76 11.73 -1.52
C ARG A 7 12.45 10.27 -1.20
N LEU A 8 13.38 9.56 -0.56
CA LEU A 8 13.19 8.17 -0.14
C LEU A 8 12.03 8.06 0.84
N PHE A 9 12.04 8.90 1.89
CA PHE A 9 11.01 8.91 2.92
C PHE A 9 9.62 9.17 2.33
N LEU A 10 9.46 10.24 1.53
CA LEU A 10 8.19 10.57 0.90
C LEU A 10 7.71 9.47 -0.03
N SER A 11 8.62 8.79 -0.72
CA SER A 11 8.27 7.73 -1.66
C SER A 11 7.61 6.53 -0.97
N TYR A 12 7.96 6.22 0.29
CA TYR A 12 7.28 5.18 1.06
C TYR A 12 6.09 5.72 1.86
N VAL A 13 6.19 6.93 2.40
CA VAL A 13 5.09 7.51 3.19
C VAL A 13 3.84 7.73 2.35
N LEU A 14 3.96 8.11 1.08
CA LEU A 14 2.80 8.39 0.24
C LEU A 14 1.93 7.13 -0.01
N PRO A 15 2.45 6.00 -0.52
CA PRO A 15 1.66 4.78 -0.70
C PRO A 15 1.11 4.22 0.61
N PHE A 16 1.95 4.14 1.65
CA PHE A 16 1.51 3.63 2.96
C PHE A 16 0.48 4.55 3.61
N GLY A 17 0.62 5.87 3.47
CA GLY A 17 -0.35 6.85 3.96
C GLY A 17 -1.69 6.72 3.25
N ALA A 18 -1.70 6.58 1.92
CA ALA A 18 -2.91 6.31 1.16
C ALA A 18 -3.59 5.01 1.62
N GLY A 19 -2.80 3.94 1.80
CA GLY A 19 -3.28 2.66 2.32
C GLY A 19 -3.85 2.75 3.72
N PHE A 20 -3.21 3.50 4.61
CA PHE A 20 -3.68 3.74 5.98
C PHE A 20 -5.02 4.47 5.99
N VAL A 21 -5.13 5.56 5.23
CA VAL A 21 -6.38 6.33 5.12
C VAL A 21 -7.50 5.46 4.57
N GLY A 22 -7.25 4.69 3.49
CA GLY A 22 -8.22 3.76 2.95
C GLY A 22 -8.66 2.69 3.95
N SER A 23 -7.69 2.10 4.68
CA SER A 23 -7.96 1.08 5.70
C SER A 23 -8.78 1.65 6.87
N PHE A 24 -8.50 2.87 7.31
CA PHE A 24 -9.23 3.53 8.40
C PHE A 24 -10.74 3.60 8.15
N PHE A 25 -11.15 3.89 6.91
CA PHE A 25 -12.57 3.97 6.55
C PHE A 25 -13.20 2.61 6.20
N THR A 26 -12.41 1.64 5.73
CA THR A 26 -12.92 0.37 5.20
C THR A 26 -12.85 -0.79 6.18
N ALA A 27 -11.78 -0.89 6.97
CA ALA A 27 -11.53 -2.02 7.89
C ALA A 27 -12.69 -2.30 8.87
N PRO A 28 -13.35 -1.28 9.48
CA PRO A 28 -14.49 -1.54 10.37
C PRO A 28 -15.68 -2.18 9.65
N LYS A 29 -15.88 -1.86 8.37
CA LYS A 29 -17.00 -2.32 7.56
C LYS A 29 -16.77 -3.71 6.97
N ILE A 30 -15.51 -4.11 6.75
CA ILE A 30 -15.19 -5.44 6.19
C ILE A 30 -15.81 -6.55 7.04
N LYS A 31 -15.74 -6.44 8.37
CA LYS A 31 -16.31 -7.45 9.30
C LYS A 31 -17.83 -7.58 9.25
N THR A 32 -18.56 -6.66 8.62
CA THR A 32 -20.03 -6.69 8.59
C THR A 32 -20.60 -7.32 7.33
N TRP A 33 -19.89 -7.25 6.20
CA TRP A 33 -20.38 -7.77 4.91
C TRP A 33 -19.46 -8.82 4.29
N TYR A 34 -18.14 -8.69 4.43
CA TYR A 34 -17.20 -9.57 3.74
C TYR A 34 -17.17 -10.98 4.34
N THR A 35 -17.39 -11.08 5.65
CA THR A 35 -17.43 -12.35 6.38
C THR A 35 -18.72 -13.12 6.15
N THR A 36 -19.78 -12.48 5.65
CA THR A 36 -21.08 -13.11 5.39
C THR A 36 -21.22 -13.62 3.95
N LEU A 37 -20.21 -13.38 3.11
CA LEU A 37 -20.21 -13.86 1.73
C LEU A 37 -19.96 -15.36 1.66
N ASP A 38 -20.64 -16.03 0.73
CA ASP A 38 -20.26 -17.36 0.29
C ASP A 38 -19.01 -17.23 -0.59
N LYS A 39 -17.85 -17.57 -0.01
CA LYS A 39 -16.53 -17.40 -0.65
C LYS A 39 -16.16 -18.69 -1.38
N PRO A 40 -15.69 -18.62 -2.65
CA PRO A 40 -15.12 -19.79 -3.33
C PRO A 40 -13.98 -20.42 -2.53
N SER A 41 -13.80 -21.74 -2.66
CA SER A 41 -12.75 -22.50 -1.93
C SER A 41 -11.32 -22.06 -2.21
N LEU A 42 -11.07 -21.37 -3.34
CA LEU A 42 -9.77 -20.80 -3.71
C LEU A 42 -9.51 -19.42 -3.08
N SER A 43 -10.47 -18.85 -2.35
CA SER A 43 -10.29 -17.54 -1.72
C SER A 43 -9.26 -17.65 -0.59
N PRO A 44 -8.23 -16.79 -0.56
CA PRO A 44 -7.23 -16.84 0.49
C PRO A 44 -7.85 -16.45 1.84
N PRO A 45 -7.25 -16.90 2.96
CA PRO A 45 -7.65 -16.44 4.29
C PRO A 45 -7.55 -14.91 4.43
N ASP A 46 -8.45 -14.31 5.22
CA ASP A 46 -8.55 -12.85 5.39
C ASP A 46 -7.25 -12.19 5.90
N TRP A 47 -6.38 -12.92 6.61
CA TRP A 47 -5.10 -12.36 7.08
C TRP A 47 -4.11 -12.10 5.94
N VAL A 48 -4.26 -12.75 4.78
CA VAL A 48 -3.35 -12.62 3.61
C VAL A 48 -3.41 -11.22 3.01
N PHE A 49 -4.51 -10.49 3.20
CA PHE A 49 -4.61 -9.10 2.73
C PHE A 49 -3.50 -8.21 3.30
N ALA A 50 -3.13 -8.37 4.56
CA ALA A 50 -2.14 -7.50 5.19
C ALA A 50 -0.72 -7.65 4.58
N PRO A 51 -0.15 -8.87 4.43
CA PRO A 51 1.11 -9.07 3.72
C PRO A 51 1.07 -8.61 2.25
N VAL A 52 -0.01 -8.90 1.52
CA VAL A 52 -0.12 -8.55 0.09
C VAL A 52 -0.12 -7.03 -0.09
N TRP A 53 -0.97 -6.31 0.65
CA TRP A 53 -1.02 -4.85 0.56
C TRP A 53 0.30 -4.20 1.01
N THR A 54 0.92 -4.72 2.07
CA THR A 54 2.24 -4.25 2.52
C THR A 54 3.28 -4.41 1.41
N GLY A 55 3.32 -5.59 0.76
CA GLY A 55 4.21 -5.85 -0.37
C GLY A 55 3.97 -4.87 -1.53
N ILE A 56 2.71 -4.63 -1.88
CA ILE A 56 2.33 -3.67 -2.93
C ILE A 56 2.81 -2.25 -2.57
N TYR A 57 2.60 -1.77 -1.34
CA TYR A 57 3.04 -0.44 -0.93
C TYR A 57 4.57 -0.29 -0.93
N ILE A 58 5.31 -1.35 -0.58
CA ILE A 58 6.78 -1.37 -0.70
C ILE A 58 7.19 -1.25 -2.18
N LEU A 59 6.56 -2.01 -3.07
CA LEU A 59 6.85 -1.99 -4.49
C LEU A 59 6.54 -0.61 -5.10
N MET A 60 5.39 -0.03 -4.77
CA MET A 60 5.00 1.32 -5.18
C MET A 60 6.02 2.36 -4.70
N GLY A 61 6.41 2.33 -3.42
CA GLY A 61 7.37 3.30 -2.90
C GLY A 61 8.76 3.14 -3.53
N THR A 62 9.17 1.91 -3.81
CA THR A 62 10.41 1.63 -4.53
C THR A 62 10.37 2.17 -5.96
N ALA A 63 9.26 1.95 -6.68
CA ALA A 63 9.05 2.47 -8.03
C ALA A 63 9.07 4.01 -8.05
N LEU A 64 8.34 4.64 -7.14
CA LEU A 64 8.27 6.10 -7.01
C LEU A 64 9.65 6.71 -6.73
N TYR A 65 10.42 6.12 -5.80
CA TYR A 65 11.77 6.59 -5.51
C TYR A 65 12.70 6.49 -6.73
N ARG A 66 12.64 5.38 -7.47
CA ARG A 66 13.44 5.18 -8.69
C ARG A 66 13.11 6.22 -9.75
N ILE A 67 11.82 6.46 -10.01
CA ILE A 67 11.35 7.45 -10.99
C ILE A 67 11.78 8.86 -10.57
N TRP A 68 11.59 9.23 -9.30
CA TRP A 68 11.94 10.57 -8.81
C TRP A 68 13.44 10.83 -8.91
N ARG A 69 14.28 9.83 -8.61
CA ARG A 69 15.72 9.95 -8.82
C ARG A 69 16.06 10.16 -10.29
N LEU A 70 15.53 9.32 -11.19
CA LEU A 70 15.81 9.40 -12.63
C LEU A 70 15.36 10.74 -13.22
N ALA A 71 14.18 11.22 -12.86
CA ALA A 71 13.64 12.50 -13.33
C ALA A 71 14.49 13.71 -12.90
N HIS A 72 15.18 13.63 -11.75
CA HIS A 72 16.06 14.70 -11.30
C HIS A 72 17.42 14.70 -12.03
N TYR A 73 17.85 13.58 -12.62
CA TYR A 73 19.10 13.52 -13.38
C TYR A 73 18.94 13.94 -14.85
N ARG A 74 17.71 14.16 -15.32
CA ARG A 74 17.41 14.79 -16.62
C ARG A 74 17.31 16.29 -16.44
#